data_AF-A0A3D2AIP2-F1
#
_entry.id   AF-A0A3D2AIP2-F1
#
_cell.length_a   1.000
_cell.length_b   1.000
_cell.length_c   1.000
_cell.angle_alpha   90.00
_cell.angle_beta   90.00
_cell.angle_gamma   90.00
#
_symmetry.space_group_name_H-M   'P 1'
#
loop_
_entity.id
_entity.type
_entity.pdbx_description
1 polymer ?
#
loop_
_entity_poly.entity_id
_entity_poly.type
_entity_poly.pdbx_seq_one_letter_code
_entity_poly.pdbx_strand_id
1 'polypeptide(L)'
;MGKVKARIAAAELEALQQNIPQEEELSRTQIKRAMEALQTLGGKLLDLKPSELARIPMSETLKVALDESTRINQNEAKRRHLQYIGKVMRDEDSEAIAKALAVLDSGTDEHRRAFHQLETWRDGLIAGNSETLEEIMQLHSQADRQHLSHLTKQAQSLNQEEKAKSAAKKLFKYLRQLADI
;
A
#
# COMPACT_ATOMS: atom_id res chain seq x y z
N MET A 1 -56.54 -7.10 41.53
CA MET A 1 -55.54 -6.15 40.99
C MET A 1 -54.20 -6.79 40.55
N GLY A 2 -53.76 -7.95 41.09
CA GLY A 2 -52.42 -8.49 40.81
C GLY A 2 -52.20 -9.31 39.52
N LYS A 3 -53.22 -10.00 38.99
CA LYS A 3 -53.06 -10.90 37.83
C LYS A 3 -53.01 -10.18 36.47
N VAL A 4 -53.53 -8.96 36.38
CA VAL A 4 -53.56 -8.16 35.14
C VAL A 4 -52.21 -7.47 34.91
N LYS A 5 -51.59 -6.91 35.96
CA LYS A 5 -50.24 -6.34 35.88
C LYS A 5 -49.17 -7.37 35.51
N ALA A 6 -49.29 -8.60 36.01
CA ALA A 6 -48.36 -9.68 35.66
C ALA A 6 -48.47 -10.10 34.18
N ARG A 7 -49.66 -10.07 33.59
CA ARG A 7 -49.87 -10.37 32.15
C ARG A 7 -49.37 -9.25 31.25
N ILE A 8 -49.57 -7.99 31.64
CA ILE A 8 -49.07 -6.83 30.89
C ILE A 8 -47.54 -6.78 30.95
N ALA A 9 -46.94 -7.01 32.13
CA ALA A 9 -45.49 -7.07 32.28
C ALA A 9 -44.87 -8.25 31.50
N ALA A 10 -45.55 -9.41 31.43
CA ALA A 10 -45.10 -10.54 30.62
C ALA A 10 -45.18 -10.24 29.12
N ALA A 11 -46.26 -9.62 28.64
CA ALA A 11 -46.41 -9.22 27.25
C ALA A 11 -45.40 -8.12 26.83
N GLU A 12 -45.05 -7.23 27.76
CA GLU A 12 -44.06 -6.16 27.55
C GLU A 12 -42.62 -6.71 27.50
N LEU A 13 -42.31 -7.73 28.31
CA LEU A 13 -41.03 -8.47 28.26
C LEU A 13 -40.87 -9.28 26.97
N GLU A 14 -41.96 -9.89 26.50
CA GLU A 14 -42.00 -10.69 25.28
C GLU A 14 -41.86 -9.79 24.03
N ALA A 15 -42.47 -8.59 24.06
CA ALA A 15 -42.30 -7.56 23.02
C ALA A 15 -40.87 -6.99 22.97
N LEU A 16 -40.19 -6.87 24.12
CA LEU A 16 -38.78 -6.47 24.19
C LEU A 16 -37.82 -7.54 23.64
N GLN A 17 -38.15 -8.82 23.81
CA GLN A 17 -37.37 -9.93 23.25
C GLN A 17 -37.48 -10.05 21.72
N GLN A 18 -38.60 -9.60 21.12
CA GLN A 18 -38.78 -9.60 19.67
C GLN A 18 -38.14 -8.41 18.94
N ASN A 19 -37.62 -7.42 19.69
CA ASN A 19 -37.01 -6.21 19.13
C ASN A 19 -35.50 -6.12 19.35
N ILE A 20 -34.87 -7.23 19.78
CA ILE A 20 -33.41 -7.38 19.73
C ILE A 20 -33.07 -7.51 18.25
N PRO A 21 -32.29 -6.60 17.65
CA PRO A 21 -31.82 -6.77 16.28
C PRO A 21 -31.15 -8.14 16.23
N GLN A 22 -31.59 -9.02 15.34
CA GLN A 22 -30.82 -10.21 15.06
C GLN A 22 -29.43 -9.72 14.65
N GLU A 23 -28.43 -9.93 15.51
CA GLU A 23 -27.04 -9.86 15.08
C GLU A 23 -26.99 -10.75 13.84
N GLU A 24 -26.83 -10.14 12.66
CA GLU A 24 -26.76 -10.87 11.41
C GLU A 24 -25.67 -11.92 11.58
N GLU A 25 -26.06 -13.19 11.73
CA GLU A 25 -25.11 -14.30 11.78
C GLU A 25 -24.31 -14.22 10.48
N LEU A 26 -23.04 -13.80 10.60
CA LEU A 26 -22.15 -13.66 9.47
C LEU A 26 -22.17 -14.98 8.69
N SER A 27 -22.53 -14.90 7.41
CA SER A 27 -22.59 -16.08 6.56
C SER A 27 -21.24 -16.80 6.57
N ARG A 28 -21.24 -18.13 6.43
CA ARG A 28 -20.02 -18.95 6.34
C ARG A 28 -19.03 -18.38 5.30
N THR A 29 -19.55 -17.78 4.23
CA THR A 29 -18.77 -17.12 3.17
C THR A 29 -18.11 -15.83 3.66
N GLN A 30 -18.80 -14.99 4.44
CA GLN A 30 -18.23 -13.76 5.01
C GLN A 30 -17.13 -14.07 6.03
N ILE A 31 -17.35 -15.05 6.90
CA ILE A 31 -16.34 -15.50 7.87
C ILE A 31 -15.09 -15.98 7.13
N LYS A 32 -15.26 -16.81 6.09
CA LYS A 32 -14.15 -17.28 5.26
C LYS A 32 -13.37 -16.11 4.63
N ARG A 33 -14.06 -15.13 4.05
CA ARG A 33 -13.43 -13.94 3.46
C ARG A 33 -12.67 -13.11 4.50
N ALA A 34 -13.22 -12.91 5.69
CA ALA A 34 -12.55 -12.20 6.77
C ALA A 34 -11.26 -12.92 7.21
N MET A 35 -11.31 -14.25 7.33
CA MET A 35 -10.12 -15.06 7.63
C MET A 35 -9.05 -14.95 6.54
N GLU A 36 -9.44 -15.02 5.26
CA GLU A 36 -8.52 -14.86 4.13
C GLU A 36 -7.91 -13.46 4.09
N ALA A 37 -8.68 -12.42 4.45
CA ALA A 37 -8.20 -11.05 4.54
C ALA A 37 -7.12 -10.90 5.64
N LEU A 38 -7.34 -11.47 6.83
CA LEU A 38 -6.36 -11.45 7.92
C LEU A 38 -5.08 -12.21 7.56
N GLN A 39 -5.21 -13.37 6.91
CA GLN A 39 -4.05 -14.12 6.44
C GLN A 39 -3.28 -13.34 5.38
N THR A 40 -3.99 -12.67 4.46
CA THR A 40 -3.38 -11.82 3.44
C THR A 40 -2.65 -10.65 4.07
N LEU A 41 -3.26 -9.99 5.06
CA LEU A 41 -2.66 -8.89 5.81
C LEU A 41 -1.38 -9.33 6.54
N GLY A 42 -1.43 -10.47 7.24
CA GLY A 42 -0.25 -11.07 7.88
C GLY A 42 0.83 -11.47 6.87
N GLY A 43 0.44 -11.92 5.68
CA GLY A 43 1.36 -12.19 4.58
C GLY A 43 2.13 -10.95 4.14
N LYS A 44 1.46 -9.80 4.00
CA LYS A 44 2.14 -8.53 3.65
C LYS A 44 3.21 -8.14 4.66
N LEU A 45 3.02 -8.45 5.95
CA LEU A 45 4.01 -8.16 6.98
C LEU A 45 5.31 -8.95 6.79
N LEU A 46 5.25 -10.14 6.17
CA LEU A 46 6.44 -10.96 5.89
C LEU A 46 7.34 -10.36 4.82
N ASP A 47 6.79 -9.51 3.95
CA ASP A 47 7.52 -8.86 2.86
C ASP A 47 8.19 -7.54 3.29
N LEU A 48 7.89 -7.05 4.49
CA LEU A 48 8.43 -5.81 5.03
C LEU A 48 9.87 -5.97 5.53
N LYS A 49 10.66 -4.90 5.40
CA LYS A 49 12.00 -4.83 6.00
C LYS A 49 11.91 -4.68 7.53
N PRO A 50 12.95 -5.06 8.29
CA PRO A 50 12.96 -4.90 9.75
C PRO A 50 12.66 -3.47 10.24
N SER A 51 13.13 -2.45 9.50
CA SER A 51 12.87 -1.04 9.80
C SER A 51 11.41 -0.62 9.59
N GLU A 52 10.71 -1.28 8.68
CA GLU A 52 9.29 -1.04 8.38
C GLU A 52 8.42 -1.77 9.41
N LEU A 53 8.75 -3.04 9.71
CA LEU A 53 8.10 -3.83 10.76
C LEU A 53 8.13 -3.14 12.13
N ALA A 54 9.24 -2.46 12.46
CA ALA A 54 9.37 -1.71 13.71
C ALA A 54 8.33 -0.57 13.87
N ARG A 55 7.72 -0.12 12.77
CA ARG A 55 6.70 0.94 12.77
C ARG A 55 5.27 0.40 12.84
N ILE A 56 5.08 -0.90 12.71
CA ILE A 56 3.76 -1.53 12.75
C ILE A 56 3.35 -1.76 14.21
N PRO A 57 2.16 -1.29 14.64
CA PRO A 57 1.65 -1.58 15.97
C PRO A 57 1.19 -3.03 16.03
N MET A 58 1.96 -3.88 16.69
CA MET A 58 1.64 -5.31 16.84
C MET A 58 2.09 -5.87 18.18
N SER A 59 1.42 -6.93 18.64
CA SER A 59 1.80 -7.65 19.85
C SER A 59 3.15 -8.36 19.73
N GLU A 60 3.71 -8.76 20.87
CA GLU A 60 4.92 -9.58 20.91
C GLU A 60 4.71 -10.95 20.25
N THR A 61 3.51 -11.52 20.36
CA THR A 61 3.16 -12.80 19.74
C THR A 61 3.29 -12.72 18.23
N LEU A 62 2.77 -11.65 17.61
CA LEU A 62 2.88 -11.47 16.16
C LEU A 62 4.34 -11.24 15.75
N LYS A 63 5.10 -10.43 16.50
CA LYS A 63 6.53 -10.21 16.22
C LYS A 63 7.33 -11.51 16.21
N VAL A 64 7.15 -12.35 17.23
CA VAL A 64 7.83 -13.65 17.32
C VAL A 64 7.42 -14.56 16.16
N ALA A 65 6.13 -14.57 15.79
CA ALA A 65 5.65 -15.34 14.65
C ALA A 65 6.27 -14.86 13.32
N LEU A 66 6.42 -13.55 13.12
CA LEU A 66 7.06 -12.99 11.94
C LEU A 66 8.57 -13.30 11.92
N ASP A 67 9.28 -13.21 13.04
CA ASP A 67 10.70 -13.57 13.12
C ASP A 67 10.94 -15.06 12.78
N GLU A 68 10.11 -15.96 13.33
CA GLU A 68 10.19 -17.40 13.06
C GLU A 68 10.05 -17.72 11.57
N SER A 69 9.25 -16.94 10.83
CA SER A 69 9.03 -17.18 9.40
C SER A 69 10.33 -17.21 8.59
N THR A 70 11.35 -16.44 9.01
CA THR A 70 12.65 -16.32 8.33
C THR A 70 13.46 -17.61 8.38
N ARG A 71 13.20 -18.47 9.39
CA ARG A 71 13.88 -19.75 9.59
C ARG A 71 13.22 -20.90 8.82
N ILE A 72 12.00 -20.70 8.35
CA ILE A 72 11.20 -21.75 7.70
C ILE A 72 11.52 -21.79 6.21
N ASN A 73 12.23 -22.84 5.76
CA ASN A 73 12.63 -22.97 4.37
C ASN A 73 11.68 -23.83 3.51
N GLN A 74 10.96 -24.77 4.13
CA GLN A 74 10.09 -25.71 3.42
C GLN A 74 8.75 -25.08 3.03
N ASN A 75 8.35 -25.21 1.77
CA ASN A 75 7.14 -24.56 1.23
C ASN A 75 5.86 -24.91 2.00
N GLU A 76 5.67 -26.18 2.34
CA GLU A 76 4.50 -26.61 3.11
C GLU A 76 4.53 -26.08 4.56
N ALA A 77 5.72 -25.98 5.16
CA ALA A 77 5.87 -25.39 6.48
C ALA A 77 5.61 -23.88 6.45
N LYS A 78 6.09 -23.16 5.41
CA LYS A 78 5.77 -21.74 5.19
C LYS A 78 4.26 -21.52 5.07
N ARG A 79 3.58 -22.35 4.28
CA ARG A 79 2.13 -22.28 4.09
C ARG A 79 1.38 -22.46 5.41
N ARG A 80 1.76 -23.44 6.22
CA ARG A 80 1.17 -23.67 7.56
C ARG A 80 1.48 -22.53 8.53
N HIS A 81 2.69 -22.01 8.49
CA HIS A 81 3.08 -20.88 9.34
C HIS A 81 2.32 -19.61 8.99
N LEU A 82 2.07 -19.36 7.71
CA LEU A 82 1.22 -18.26 7.26
C LEU A 82 -0.22 -18.40 7.79
N GLN A 83 -0.76 -19.63 7.85
CA GLN A 83 -2.07 -19.88 8.48
C GLN A 83 -2.04 -19.61 9.99
N TYR A 84 -0.95 -19.98 10.67
CA TYR A 84 -0.75 -19.65 12.07
C TYR A 84 -0.70 -18.13 12.29
N ILE A 85 0.04 -17.39 11.46
CA ILE A 85 0.05 -15.93 11.48
C ILE A 85 -1.37 -15.39 11.28
N GLY A 86 -2.11 -15.89 10.30
CA GLY A 86 -3.53 -15.53 10.09
C GLY A 86 -4.42 -15.81 11.30
N LYS A 87 -4.11 -16.85 12.09
CA LYS A 87 -4.78 -17.11 13.38
C LYS A 87 -4.40 -16.08 14.44
N VAL A 88 -3.13 -15.73 14.56
CA VAL A 88 -2.62 -14.72 15.51
C VAL A 88 -3.20 -13.34 15.21
N MET A 89 -3.32 -12.98 13.92
CA MET A 89 -3.92 -11.72 13.45
C MET A 89 -5.36 -11.49 13.93
N ARG A 90 -6.07 -12.53 14.40
CA ARG A 90 -7.42 -12.39 14.97
C ARG A 90 -7.44 -11.72 16.34
N ASP A 91 -6.33 -11.81 17.06
CA ASP A 91 -6.16 -11.23 18.39
C ASP A 91 -5.50 -9.84 18.31
N GLU A 92 -5.19 -9.36 17.10
CA GLU A 92 -4.55 -8.08 16.82
C GLU A 92 -5.56 -7.02 16.38
N ASP A 93 -5.18 -5.75 16.51
CA ASP A 93 -5.89 -4.64 15.87
C ASP A 93 -5.55 -4.60 14.37
N SER A 94 -6.29 -5.41 13.61
CA SER A 94 -6.09 -5.51 12.16
C SER A 94 -6.31 -4.19 11.40
N GLU A 95 -7.14 -3.29 11.93
CA GLU A 95 -7.37 -1.98 11.31
C GLU A 95 -6.16 -1.06 11.50
N ALA A 96 -5.60 -1.01 12.71
CA ALA A 96 -4.38 -0.25 13.00
C ALA A 96 -3.20 -0.76 12.15
N ILE A 97 -3.04 -2.08 12.02
CA ILE A 97 -2.01 -2.69 11.18
C ILE A 97 -2.22 -2.33 9.71
N ALA A 98 -3.44 -2.45 9.19
CA ALA A 98 -3.76 -2.11 7.81
C ALA A 98 -3.50 -0.63 7.51
N LYS A 99 -3.83 0.26 8.44
CA LYS A 99 -3.56 1.70 8.32
C LYS A 99 -2.06 2.01 8.33
N ALA A 100 -1.30 1.37 9.21
CA ALA A 100 0.15 1.53 9.26
C ALA A 100 0.81 1.05 7.95
N LEU A 101 0.35 -0.07 7.40
CA LEU A 101 0.77 -0.56 6.07
C LEU A 101 0.44 0.45 4.96
N ALA A 102 -0.77 1.01 4.95
CA ALA A 102 -1.17 1.98 3.94
C ALA A 102 -0.28 3.24 3.94
N VAL A 103 0.20 3.69 5.10
CA VAL A 103 1.13 4.82 5.21
C VAL A 103 2.51 4.48 4.65
N LEU A 104 2.97 3.23 4.78
CA LEU A 104 4.22 2.79 4.17
C LEU A 104 4.08 2.67 2.64
N ASP A 105 2.95 2.14 2.18
CA ASP A 105 2.63 2.01 0.76
C ASP A 105 2.47 3.38 0.09
N SER A 106 1.86 4.37 0.76
CA SER A 106 1.62 5.70 0.17
C SER A 106 2.92 6.42 -0.21
N GLY A 107 3.95 6.34 0.64
CA GLY A 107 5.27 6.89 0.29
C GLY A 107 5.89 6.19 -0.92
N THR A 108 5.72 4.88 -1.02
CA THR A 108 6.21 4.09 -2.18
C THR A 108 5.45 4.45 -3.46
N ASP A 109 4.14 4.62 -3.37
CA ASP A 109 3.28 4.99 -4.49
C ASP A 109 3.56 6.41 -4.98
N GLU A 110 3.77 7.37 -4.07
CA GLU A 110 4.18 8.74 -4.40
C GLU A 110 5.52 8.75 -5.13
N HIS A 111 6.53 8.04 -4.60
CA HIS A 111 7.82 7.89 -5.28
C HIS A 111 7.67 7.24 -6.67
N ARG A 112 6.82 6.21 -6.80
CA ARG A 112 6.59 5.54 -8.09
C ARG A 112 5.91 6.48 -9.10
N ARG A 113 4.89 7.21 -8.68
CA ARG A 113 4.20 8.21 -9.53
C ARG A 113 5.16 9.30 -9.98
N ALA A 114 5.95 9.82 -9.05
CA ALA A 114 6.94 10.85 -9.38
C ALA A 114 8.00 10.31 -10.35
N PHE A 115 8.48 9.08 -10.15
CA PHE A 115 9.41 8.43 -11.08
C PHE A 115 8.82 8.28 -12.50
N HIS A 116 7.57 7.83 -12.61
CA HIS A 116 6.89 7.73 -13.91
C HIS A 116 6.68 9.09 -14.58
N GLN A 117 6.37 10.14 -13.80
CA GLN A 117 6.30 11.50 -14.33
C GLN A 117 7.63 11.93 -14.95
N LEU A 118 8.77 11.62 -14.31
CA LEU A 118 10.10 11.89 -14.87
C LEU A 118 10.35 11.10 -16.16
N GLU A 119 9.85 9.87 -16.26
CA GLU A 119 9.93 9.08 -17.50
C GLU A 119 9.10 9.71 -18.63
N THR A 120 7.87 10.13 -18.33
CA THR A 120 7.01 10.84 -19.28
C THR A 120 7.65 12.12 -19.79
N TRP A 121 8.24 12.93 -18.89
CA TRP A 121 8.97 14.13 -19.28
C TRP A 121 10.19 13.84 -20.14
N ARG A 122 11.00 12.86 -19.76
CA ARG A 122 12.16 12.42 -20.57
C ARG A 122 11.72 12.05 -21.98
N ASP A 123 10.69 11.22 -22.09
CA ASP A 123 10.23 10.68 -23.38
C ASP A 123 9.59 11.79 -24.23
N GLY A 124 8.81 12.69 -23.62
CA GLY A 124 8.25 13.87 -24.29
C GLY A 124 9.33 14.82 -24.82
N LEU A 125 10.38 15.09 -24.03
CA LEU A 125 11.52 15.91 -24.47
C LEU A 125 12.26 15.26 -25.63
N ILE A 126 12.53 13.94 -25.56
CA ILE A 126 13.21 13.21 -26.65
C ILE A 126 12.35 13.19 -27.91
N ALA A 127 11.03 13.05 -27.79
CA ALA A 127 10.09 13.12 -28.90
C ALA A 127 9.95 14.53 -29.51
N GLY A 128 10.52 15.56 -28.86
CA GLY A 128 10.48 16.94 -29.34
C GLY A 128 9.19 17.67 -29.01
N ASN A 129 8.44 17.21 -28.01
CA ASN A 129 7.24 17.90 -27.55
C ASN A 129 7.62 19.21 -26.84
N SER A 130 7.24 20.35 -27.44
CA SER A 130 7.49 21.67 -26.87
C SER A 130 6.70 21.93 -25.59
N GLU A 131 5.52 21.31 -25.44
CA GLU A 131 4.66 21.47 -24.27
C GLU A 131 5.32 20.88 -23.02
N THR A 132 6.03 19.76 -23.16
CA THR A 132 6.74 19.10 -22.05
C THR A 132 7.81 20.01 -21.45
N LEU A 133 8.53 20.78 -22.27
CA LEU A 133 9.51 21.73 -21.76
C LEU A 133 8.83 22.85 -20.95
N GLU A 134 7.72 23.38 -21.46
CA GLU A 134 6.97 24.44 -20.77
C GLU A 134 6.38 23.95 -19.45
N GLU A 135 5.81 22.74 -19.42
CA GLU A 135 5.31 22.10 -18.21
C GLU A 135 6.39 21.99 -17.13
N ILE A 136 7.59 21.51 -17.48
CA ILE A 136 8.71 21.40 -16.54
C ILE A 136 9.11 22.78 -16.01
N MET A 137 9.15 23.82 -16.86
CA MET A 137 9.50 25.18 -16.42
C MET A 137 8.42 25.80 -15.52
N GLN A 138 7.14 25.46 -15.72
CA GLN A 138 6.05 25.92 -14.86
C GLN A 138 6.09 25.27 -13.48
N LEU A 139 6.36 23.96 -13.43
CA LEU A 139 6.43 23.19 -12.17
C LEU A 139 7.74 23.42 -11.41
N HIS A 140 8.84 23.62 -12.13
CA HIS A 140 10.17 23.84 -11.56
C HIS A 140 10.77 25.16 -12.09
N SER A 141 10.35 26.28 -11.51
CA SER A 141 10.77 27.63 -11.92
C SER A 141 12.28 27.91 -11.75
N GLN A 142 12.97 27.11 -10.94
CA GLN A 142 14.43 27.17 -10.75
C GLN A 142 15.22 26.35 -11.78
N ALA A 143 14.56 25.61 -12.66
CA ALA A 143 15.22 24.75 -13.62
C ALA A 143 16.01 25.57 -14.66
N ASP A 144 17.26 25.16 -14.93
CA ASP A 144 18.07 25.75 -15.99
C ASP A 144 17.53 25.29 -17.36
N ARG A 145 16.78 26.19 -18.00
CA ARG A 145 16.20 25.97 -19.34
C ARG A 145 17.27 25.69 -20.40
N GLN A 146 18.42 26.35 -20.32
CA GLN A 146 19.50 26.18 -21.30
C GLN A 146 20.14 24.80 -21.14
N HIS A 147 20.41 24.39 -19.90
CA HIS A 147 20.95 23.06 -19.61
C HIS A 147 20.00 21.95 -20.05
N LEU A 148 18.70 22.09 -19.72
CA LEU A 148 17.68 21.12 -20.13
C LEU A 148 17.59 21.01 -21.66
N SER A 149 17.56 22.15 -22.35
CA SER A 149 17.52 22.19 -23.82
C SER A 149 18.76 21.55 -24.45
N HIS A 150 19.93 21.71 -23.84
CA HIS A 150 21.17 21.08 -24.29
C HIS A 150 21.11 19.55 -24.16
N LEU A 151 20.68 19.05 -23.00
CA LEU A 151 20.51 17.62 -22.75
C LEU A 151 19.47 17.00 -23.69
N THR A 152 18.36 17.68 -23.93
CA THR A 152 17.31 17.25 -24.87
C THR A 152 17.87 17.12 -26.29
N LYS A 153 18.57 18.14 -26.80
CA LYS A 153 19.20 18.08 -28.13
C LYS A 153 20.22 16.96 -28.24
N GLN A 154 21.03 16.75 -27.19
CA GLN A 154 21.98 15.65 -27.15
C GLN A 154 21.26 14.30 -27.23
N ALA A 155 20.16 14.11 -26.50
CA ALA A 155 19.38 12.88 -26.54
C ALA A 155 18.69 12.65 -27.90
N GLN A 156 18.24 13.72 -28.58
CA GLN A 156 17.63 13.66 -29.91
C GLN A 156 18.63 13.38 -31.04
N SER A 157 19.84 13.95 -30.98
CA SER A 157 20.82 13.91 -32.08
C SER A 157 21.57 12.58 -32.26
N LEU A 158 21.42 11.64 -31.31
CA LEU A 158 22.24 10.43 -31.27
C LEU A 158 21.55 9.27 -32.00
N ASN A 159 22.05 8.96 -33.20
CA ASN A 159 21.55 7.85 -34.03
C ASN A 159 21.99 6.45 -33.54
N GLN A 160 23.00 6.37 -32.66
CA GLN A 160 23.47 5.09 -32.11
C GLN A 160 22.70 4.77 -30.83
N GLU A 161 22.01 3.63 -30.79
CA GLU A 161 21.18 3.19 -29.65
C GLU A 161 21.89 3.32 -28.30
N GLU A 162 23.14 2.86 -28.18
CA GLU A 162 23.89 2.89 -26.92
C GLU A 162 24.18 4.33 -26.45
N LYS A 163 24.45 5.24 -27.39
CA LYS A 163 24.67 6.65 -27.09
C LYS A 163 23.35 7.34 -26.74
N ALA A 164 22.26 7.02 -27.44
CA ALA A 164 20.92 7.52 -27.14
C ALA A 164 20.45 7.10 -25.73
N LYS A 165 20.62 5.82 -25.35
CA LYS A 165 20.35 5.31 -24.00
C LYS A 165 21.16 6.06 -22.93
N SER A 166 22.44 6.33 -23.21
CA SER A 166 23.31 7.08 -22.29
C SER A 166 22.87 8.53 -22.11
N ALA A 167 22.49 9.22 -23.18
CA ALA A 167 21.97 10.58 -23.12
C ALA A 167 20.60 10.65 -22.42
N ALA A 168 19.69 9.70 -22.69
CA ALA A 168 18.41 9.59 -22.01
C ALA A 168 18.58 9.36 -20.49
N LYS A 169 19.57 8.56 -20.06
CA LYS A 169 19.93 8.39 -18.65
C LYS A 169 20.44 9.68 -18.01
N LYS A 170 21.26 10.47 -18.73
CA LYS A 170 21.74 11.78 -18.23
C LYS A 170 20.59 12.78 -18.07
N LEU A 171 19.69 12.84 -19.05
CA LEU A 171 18.49 13.66 -18.99
C LEU A 171 17.61 13.27 -17.79
N PHE A 172 17.35 11.98 -17.62
CA PHE A 172 16.59 11.47 -16.47
C PHE A 172 17.23 11.84 -15.13
N LYS A 173 18.57 11.71 -15.02
CA LYS A 173 19.31 12.10 -13.81
C LYS A 173 19.12 13.59 -13.49
N TYR A 174 19.17 14.46 -14.49
CA TYR A 174 18.96 15.89 -14.29
C TYR A 174 17.51 16.20 -13.88
N LEU A 175 16.51 15.59 -14.54
CA LEU A 175 15.11 15.72 -14.15
C LEU A 175 14.85 15.26 -12.71
N ARG A 176 15.50 14.17 -12.30
CA ARG A 176 15.45 13.69 -10.92
C ARG A 176 16.04 14.69 -9.91
N GLN A 177 17.16 15.32 -10.26
CA GLN A 177 17.77 16.37 -9.43
C GLN A 177 16.86 17.60 -9.30
N LEU A 178 16.14 17.98 -10.35
CA LEU A 178 15.18 19.09 -10.32
C LEU A 178 13.96 18.80 -9.43
N ALA A 179 13.54 17.54 -9.38
CA ALA A 179 12.38 17.11 -8.60
C ALA A 179 12.70 16.80 -7.13
N ASP A 180 13.98 16.86 -6.72
CA ASP A 180 14.45 16.56 -5.36
C ASP A 180 14.11 15.12 -4.88
N ILE A 181 14.17 14.15 -5.81
CA ILE A 181 13.88 12.70 -5.59
C ILE A 181 15.15 11.86 -5.66
#